data_AF-A0A0J9U0U0-F1
#
_entry.id   AF-A0A0J9U0U0-F1
#
_cell.length_a   1.000
_cell.length_b   1.000
_cell.length_c   1.000
_cell.angle_alpha   90.00
_cell.angle_beta   90.00
_cell.angle_gamma   90.00
#
_symmetry.space_group_name_H-M   'P 1'
#
loop_
_entity.id
_entity.type
_entity.pdbx_description
1 polymer ?
#
loop_
_entity_poly.entity_id
_entity_poly.type
_entity_poly.pdbx_seq_one_letter_code
_entity_poly.pdbx_strand_id
1 'polypeptide(L)'
;MIYTISSYKIEIYYLCILKIYVITNIVNLNNFSKACIYWTYIIFIKVLYINYDFFDVIDTYIENGNVVNKNNITSRELENCTPFSKVYNGGRNSQIVKHICEEFLKIYTSIPNLKNRKTSDVNYKKDYNFVNYWLNDKIRESELNRSACVDDFYEEMEPQCSDTLSLIFESNYIYHIVEKDFTKMKLLFSLYTNYSKLNSILSKSTIENPESLLGPSTICSNDYKTASYLCYSEKGKFCEKLDKFKLKYEELYVTLETKEGELSKYFKRLPEDENNIISTAVIGSMAGLIPLFGLLYKVK
;
A
#
# COMPACT_ATOMS: atom_id res chain seq x y z
N MET A 1 12.21 -29.92 18.11
CA MET A 1 10.96 -29.14 18.25
C MET A 1 10.92 -28.15 17.09
N ILE A 2 10.54 -28.63 15.91
CA ILE A 2 10.78 -27.98 14.61
C ILE A 2 9.43 -27.60 14.01
N TYR A 3 9.25 -26.28 13.83
CA TYR A 3 8.33 -25.59 12.93
C TYR A 3 6.87 -26.06 12.83
N THR A 4 6.06 -25.63 13.79
CA THR A 4 4.62 -25.35 13.57
C THR A 4 4.42 -23.87 13.25
N ILE A 5 5.03 -23.37 12.16
CA ILE A 5 4.56 -22.13 11.52
C ILE A 5 3.35 -22.50 10.67
N SER A 6 2.22 -22.58 11.37
CA SER A 6 0.82 -22.58 10.94
C SER A 6 0.52 -22.75 9.45
N SER A 7 0.07 -23.96 9.09
CA SER A 7 -0.57 -24.31 7.81
C SER A 7 -1.75 -23.41 7.43
N TYR A 8 -2.38 -22.73 8.39
CA TYR A 8 -3.54 -21.86 8.17
C TYR A 8 -3.21 -20.55 7.43
N LYS A 9 -1.97 -20.04 7.53
CA LYS A 9 -1.55 -18.83 6.79
C LYS A 9 -1.53 -19.07 5.27
N ILE A 10 -1.19 -20.30 4.89
CA ILE A 10 -1.15 -20.74 3.50
C ILE A 10 -2.58 -20.92 2.99
N GLU A 11 -3.46 -21.53 3.78
CA GLU A 11 -4.83 -21.88 3.37
C GLU A 11 -5.69 -20.67 2.97
N ILE A 12 -5.64 -19.56 3.71
CA ILE A 12 -6.46 -18.37 3.39
C ILE A 12 -5.85 -17.51 2.28
N TYR A 13 -4.51 -17.43 2.21
CA TYR A 13 -3.82 -16.85 1.06
C TYR A 13 -4.20 -17.58 -0.24
N TYR A 14 -4.20 -18.92 -0.20
CA TYR A 14 -4.69 -19.73 -1.30
C TYR A 14 -6.18 -19.52 -1.52
N LEU A 15 -7.04 -19.31 -0.52
CA LEU A 15 -8.48 -19.05 -0.72
C LEU A 15 -8.80 -17.68 -1.35
N CYS A 16 -8.10 -16.59 -1.00
CA CYS A 16 -8.30 -15.30 -1.68
C CYS A 16 -7.91 -15.39 -3.17
N ILE A 17 -6.89 -16.19 -3.49
CA ILE A 17 -6.44 -16.44 -4.87
C ILE A 17 -7.30 -17.54 -5.54
N LEU A 18 -7.75 -18.56 -4.81
CA LEU A 18 -8.52 -19.71 -5.29
C LEU A 18 -10.00 -19.37 -5.44
N LYS A 19 -10.58 -18.40 -4.73
CA LYS A 19 -11.91 -17.88 -5.09
C LYS A 19 -11.90 -17.40 -6.55
N ILE A 20 -10.84 -16.73 -6.98
CA ILE A 20 -10.62 -16.37 -8.38
C ILE A 20 -10.42 -17.63 -9.25
N TYR A 21 -9.68 -18.63 -8.78
CA TYR A 21 -9.36 -19.87 -9.52
C TYR A 21 -10.51 -20.93 -9.57
N VAL A 22 -11.43 -20.94 -8.61
CA VAL A 22 -12.54 -21.88 -8.47
C VAL A 22 -13.77 -21.34 -9.20
N ILE A 23 -14.01 -20.02 -9.15
CA ILE A 23 -14.96 -19.36 -10.07
C ILE A 23 -14.58 -19.65 -11.53
N THR A 24 -13.28 -19.71 -11.86
CA THR A 24 -12.81 -20.02 -13.22
C THR A 24 -12.90 -21.49 -13.62
N ASN A 25 -12.85 -22.45 -12.68
CA ASN A 25 -12.95 -23.89 -13.00
C ASN A 25 -14.38 -24.46 -12.93
N ILE A 26 -15.31 -23.84 -12.18
CA ILE A 26 -16.75 -24.19 -12.25
C ILE A 26 -17.33 -23.84 -13.64
N VAL A 27 -16.68 -22.95 -14.40
CA VAL A 27 -17.06 -22.56 -15.77
C VAL A 27 -16.60 -23.58 -16.83
N ASN A 28 -16.25 -24.82 -16.43
CA ASN A 28 -15.86 -25.88 -17.37
C ASN A 28 -16.73 -27.14 -17.30
N LEU A 29 -18.05 -26.96 -17.19
CA LEU A 29 -19.02 -28.01 -17.46
C LEU A 29 -20.12 -27.49 -18.42
N ASN A 30 -19.92 -27.79 -19.70
CA ASN A 30 -20.90 -27.96 -20.77
C ASN A 30 -22.05 -26.94 -20.89
N ASN A 31 -21.91 -26.07 -21.90
CA ASN A 31 -22.85 -25.08 -22.49
C ASN A 31 -22.65 -23.64 -22.02
N PHE A 32 -21.83 -22.87 -22.75
CA PHE A 32 -21.66 -21.44 -22.50
C PHE A 32 -22.05 -20.56 -23.67
N SER A 33 -22.88 -19.56 -23.38
CA SER A 33 -23.17 -18.42 -24.26
C SER A 33 -21.95 -17.50 -24.36
N LYS A 34 -21.85 -16.71 -25.45
CA LYS A 34 -20.75 -15.74 -25.68
C LYS A 34 -20.50 -14.78 -24.50
N ALA A 35 -21.52 -14.53 -23.67
CA ALA A 35 -21.41 -13.70 -22.48
C ALA A 35 -20.50 -14.33 -21.40
N CYS A 36 -20.55 -15.64 -21.17
CA CYS A 36 -19.73 -16.30 -20.14
C CYS A 36 -18.25 -16.40 -20.50
N ILE A 37 -17.94 -16.53 -21.80
CA ILE A 37 -16.56 -16.44 -22.31
C ILE A 37 -16.00 -15.02 -22.09
N TYR A 38 -16.84 -14.00 -22.28
CA TYR A 38 -16.47 -12.60 -22.00
C TYR A 38 -16.25 -12.34 -20.50
N TRP A 39 -17.10 -12.88 -19.62
CA TRP A 39 -16.94 -12.75 -18.17
C TRP A 39 -15.71 -13.48 -17.64
N THR A 40 -15.42 -14.70 -18.12
CA THR A 40 -14.19 -15.43 -17.77
C THR A 40 -12.95 -14.75 -18.31
N TYR A 41 -12.99 -14.18 -19.51
CA TYR A 41 -11.91 -13.37 -20.08
C TYR A 41 -11.64 -12.09 -19.25
N ILE A 42 -12.68 -11.42 -18.75
CA ILE A 42 -12.55 -10.28 -17.81
C ILE A 42 -11.92 -10.73 -16.48
N ILE A 43 -12.32 -11.88 -15.94
CA ILE A 43 -11.73 -12.44 -14.71
C ILE A 43 -10.27 -12.88 -14.95
N PHE A 44 -9.93 -13.40 -16.12
CA PHE A 44 -8.55 -13.72 -16.50
C PHE A 44 -7.68 -12.45 -16.64
N ILE A 45 -8.28 -11.34 -17.09
CA ILE A 45 -7.63 -10.00 -17.06
C ILE A 45 -7.49 -9.46 -15.63
N LYS A 46 -8.42 -9.76 -14.69
CA LYS A 46 -8.32 -9.37 -13.28
C LYS A 46 -7.02 -9.87 -12.61
N VAL A 47 -6.40 -10.93 -13.11
CA VAL A 47 -5.20 -11.55 -12.53
C VAL A 47 -3.87 -10.91 -12.99
N LEU A 48 -3.85 -10.05 -14.02
CA LEU A 48 -2.61 -9.78 -14.77
C LEU A 48 -2.10 -8.34 -14.83
N TYR A 49 -2.74 -7.35 -14.20
CA TYR A 49 -2.23 -5.97 -14.24
C TYR A 49 -2.10 -5.33 -12.87
N ILE A 50 -1.13 -5.82 -12.08
CA ILE A 50 -0.62 -5.06 -10.95
C ILE A 50 -0.15 -3.69 -11.45
N ASN A 51 -0.81 -2.64 -10.97
CA ASN A 51 -0.56 -1.28 -11.43
C ASN A 51 0.26 -0.49 -10.39
N TYR A 52 1.46 -0.06 -10.79
CA TYR A 52 2.36 0.77 -9.99
C TYR A 52 2.26 2.28 -10.33
N ASP A 53 1.37 2.69 -11.24
CA ASP A 53 1.33 4.03 -11.82
C ASP A 53 0.89 5.11 -10.83
N PHE A 54 0.26 4.75 -9.70
CA PHE A 54 0.00 5.71 -8.63
C PHE A 54 1.29 6.26 -8.01
N PHE A 55 2.41 5.52 -8.12
CA PHE A 55 3.72 6.03 -7.70
C PHE A 55 4.20 7.23 -8.53
N ASP A 56 3.66 7.44 -9.74
CA ASP A 56 4.02 8.62 -10.55
C ASP A 56 3.44 9.93 -9.99
N VAL A 57 2.45 9.86 -9.09
CA VAL A 57 1.79 11.02 -8.45
C VAL A 57 1.72 10.88 -6.93
N ILE A 58 2.59 10.04 -6.35
CA ILE A 58 2.55 9.65 -4.93
C ILE A 58 2.64 10.82 -3.95
N ASP A 59 3.32 11.90 -4.33
CA ASP A 59 3.44 13.09 -3.47
C ASP A 59 2.09 13.77 -3.22
N THR A 60 1.12 13.57 -4.11
CA THR A 60 -0.25 14.09 -3.90
C THR A 60 -0.96 13.39 -2.74
N TYR A 61 -0.53 12.17 -2.40
CA TYR A 61 -1.10 11.36 -1.32
C TYR A 61 -0.27 11.42 -0.03
N ILE A 62 0.98 11.90 -0.07
CA ILE A 62 1.89 11.90 1.08
C ILE A 62 2.46 13.29 1.33
N GLU A 63 2.19 13.82 2.51
CA GLU A 63 2.72 15.11 2.97
C GLU A 63 3.39 14.95 4.33
N ASN A 64 4.62 15.46 4.45
CA ASN A 64 5.42 15.38 5.68
C ASN A 64 5.51 13.94 6.22
N GLY A 65 5.52 12.95 5.34
CA GLY A 65 5.55 11.53 5.68
C GLY A 65 4.25 10.94 6.22
N ASN A 66 3.12 11.59 6.00
CA ASN A 66 1.79 11.07 6.38
C ASN A 66 0.88 11.04 5.16
N VAL A 67 -0.04 10.07 5.13
CA VAL A 67 -1.11 10.05 4.13
C VAL A 67 -2.00 11.27 4.31
N VAL A 68 -2.25 11.98 3.21
CA VAL A 68 -3.09 13.18 3.19
C VAL A 68 -4.54 12.78 3.42
N ASN A 69 -5.08 13.20 4.56
CA ASN A 69 -6.48 13.02 4.92
C ASN A 69 -7.08 14.35 5.38
N LYS A 70 -7.29 15.26 4.42
CA LYS A 70 -7.65 16.68 4.67
C LYS A 70 -9.14 16.99 4.57
N ASN A 71 -10.00 16.03 4.27
CA ASN A 71 -11.40 16.32 4.02
C ASN A 71 -12.26 16.22 5.29
N ASN A 72 -13.14 17.22 5.44
CA ASN A 72 -14.20 17.22 6.44
C ASN A 72 -15.32 16.28 5.98
N ILE A 73 -15.10 14.98 6.12
CA ILE A 73 -16.19 13.99 6.03
C ILE A 73 -17.14 14.24 7.20
N THR A 74 -18.45 14.24 6.92
CA THR A 74 -19.46 14.39 7.95
C THR A 74 -19.62 13.09 8.74
N SER A 75 -20.07 13.18 10.00
CA SER A 75 -20.38 11.98 10.79
C SER A 75 -21.39 11.07 10.08
N ARG A 76 -22.34 11.66 9.33
CA ARG A 76 -23.35 10.93 8.55
C ARG A 76 -22.73 10.05 7.47
N GLU A 77 -21.73 10.55 6.75
CA GLU A 77 -21.02 9.78 5.71
C GLU A 77 -20.22 8.59 6.29
N LEU A 78 -20.00 8.56 7.61
CA LEU A 78 -19.32 7.49 8.34
C LEU A 78 -20.27 6.57 9.10
N GLU A 79 -21.54 6.95 9.29
CA GLU A 79 -22.50 6.21 10.13
C GLU A 79 -22.67 4.76 9.67
N ASN A 80 -22.62 4.52 8.36
CA ASN A 80 -22.77 3.20 7.74
C ASN A 80 -21.61 2.23 8.02
N CYS A 81 -20.45 2.71 8.50
CA CYS A 81 -19.38 1.83 8.95
C CYS A 81 -19.74 1.04 10.22
N THR A 82 -20.65 1.56 11.05
CA THR A 82 -21.11 0.88 12.28
C THR A 82 -22.00 -0.33 12.00
N PRO A 83 -23.06 -0.26 11.17
CA PRO A 83 -23.82 -1.44 10.79
C PRO A 83 -23.00 -2.41 9.94
N PHE A 84 -22.18 -1.92 8.99
CA PHE A 84 -21.27 -2.77 8.20
C PHE A 84 -20.38 -3.63 9.11
N SER A 85 -19.74 -3.03 10.11
CA SER A 85 -18.81 -3.77 10.97
C SER A 85 -19.44 -4.82 11.86
N LYS A 86 -20.75 -4.75 12.11
CA LYS A 86 -21.51 -5.76 12.86
C LYS A 86 -21.91 -6.96 11.99
N VAL A 87 -22.04 -6.76 10.69
CA VAL A 87 -22.45 -7.79 9.73
C VAL A 87 -21.22 -8.51 9.16
N TYR A 88 -20.19 -7.75 8.79
CA TYR A 88 -18.97 -8.29 8.19
C TYR A 88 -18.36 -9.37 9.09
N ASN A 89 -18.06 -10.54 8.51
CA ASN A 89 -17.49 -11.70 9.21
C ASN A 89 -18.22 -12.06 10.52
N GLY A 90 -19.55 -11.89 10.57
CA GLY A 90 -20.37 -12.16 11.74
C GLY A 90 -20.08 -11.26 12.93
N GLY A 91 -19.59 -10.04 12.70
CA GLY A 91 -19.30 -9.04 13.73
C GLY A 91 -17.99 -9.26 14.50
N ARG A 92 -17.19 -10.25 14.12
CA ARG A 92 -15.86 -10.46 14.67
C ARG A 92 -14.97 -9.27 14.32
N ASN A 93 -14.18 -8.81 15.29
CA ASN A 93 -13.29 -7.65 15.12
C ASN A 93 -14.02 -6.38 14.64
N SER A 94 -15.31 -6.22 14.98
CA SER A 94 -16.16 -5.12 14.53
C SER A 94 -15.60 -3.72 14.82
N GLN A 95 -14.83 -3.54 15.91
CA GLN A 95 -14.14 -2.27 16.18
C GLN A 95 -13.05 -1.98 15.14
N ILE A 96 -12.24 -2.98 14.77
CA ILE A 96 -11.19 -2.88 13.76
C ILE A 96 -11.81 -2.66 12.37
N VAL A 97 -12.84 -3.43 12.03
CA VAL A 97 -13.57 -3.30 10.75
C VAL A 97 -14.17 -1.91 10.61
N LYS A 98 -14.82 -1.41 11.68
CA LYS A 98 -15.37 -0.06 11.71
C LYS A 98 -14.28 0.99 11.48
N HIS A 99 -13.17 0.88 12.19
CA HIS A 99 -12.06 1.82 12.07
C HIS A 99 -11.47 1.85 10.65
N ILE A 100 -11.23 0.68 10.05
CA ILE A 100 -10.72 0.57 8.67
C ILE A 100 -11.72 1.18 7.68
N CYS A 101 -13.01 0.90 7.82
CA CYS A 101 -14.06 1.50 7.00
C CYS A 101 -14.05 3.03 7.10
N GLU A 102 -14.02 3.58 8.32
CA GLU A 102 -14.05 5.03 8.53
C GLU A 102 -12.82 5.73 7.93
N GLU A 103 -11.63 5.17 8.13
CA GLU A 103 -10.39 5.71 7.56
C GLU A 103 -10.36 5.57 6.03
N PHE A 104 -10.86 4.45 5.48
CA PHE A 104 -10.99 4.27 4.03
C PHE A 104 -11.90 5.34 3.43
N LEU A 105 -13.08 5.58 4.00
CA LEU A 105 -14.02 6.60 3.51
C LEU A 105 -13.43 8.00 3.59
N LYS A 106 -12.69 8.32 4.66
CA LYS A 106 -11.98 9.61 4.77
C LYS A 106 -10.94 9.80 3.67
N ILE A 107 -10.11 8.80 3.39
CA ILE A 107 -9.09 8.88 2.34
C ILE A 107 -9.73 8.91 0.95
N TYR A 108 -10.71 8.04 0.69
CA TYR A 108 -11.45 8.02 -0.56
C TYR A 108 -12.06 9.40 -0.86
N THR A 109 -12.74 9.97 0.13
CA THR A 109 -13.34 11.30 -0.02
C THR A 109 -12.31 12.42 -0.06
N SER A 110 -11.10 12.26 0.53
CA SER A 110 -10.01 13.25 0.46
C SER A 110 -9.50 13.48 -0.95
N ILE A 111 -9.64 12.49 -1.84
CA ILE A 111 -9.15 12.54 -3.21
C ILE A 111 -10.24 13.10 -4.15
N PRO A 112 -10.05 14.30 -4.75
CA PRO A 112 -11.10 14.98 -5.51
C PRO A 112 -11.61 14.21 -6.72
N ASN A 113 -10.76 13.42 -7.36
CA ASN A 113 -11.12 12.63 -8.52
C ASN A 113 -12.05 11.48 -8.17
N LEU A 114 -11.83 10.83 -7.02
CA LEU A 114 -12.71 9.77 -6.49
C LEU A 114 -14.02 10.37 -6.00
N LYS A 115 -13.94 11.34 -5.08
CA LYS A 115 -15.11 12.02 -4.50
C LYS A 115 -16.09 12.57 -5.55
N ASN A 116 -15.55 13.22 -6.59
CA ASN A 116 -16.38 13.85 -7.63
C ASN A 116 -16.58 12.97 -8.87
N ARG A 117 -16.13 11.70 -8.84
CA ARG A 117 -16.27 10.75 -9.95
C ARG A 117 -15.75 11.28 -11.28
N LYS A 118 -14.55 11.86 -11.27
CA LYS A 118 -13.92 12.41 -12.47
C LYS A 118 -13.31 11.28 -13.31
N THR A 119 -14.13 10.37 -13.83
CA THR A 119 -13.70 9.17 -14.57
C THR A 119 -12.89 9.48 -15.84
N SER A 120 -13.03 10.69 -16.39
CA SER A 120 -12.24 11.18 -17.53
C SER A 120 -10.88 11.75 -17.13
N ASP A 121 -10.60 11.95 -15.84
CA ASP A 121 -9.32 12.46 -15.36
C ASP A 121 -8.24 11.37 -15.51
N VAL A 122 -7.07 11.78 -15.98
CA VAL A 122 -5.94 10.86 -16.22
C VAL A 122 -5.46 10.18 -14.94
N ASN A 123 -5.67 10.81 -13.77
CA ASN A 123 -5.28 10.28 -12.48
C ASN A 123 -6.38 9.47 -11.80
N TYR A 124 -7.62 9.45 -12.29
CA TYR A 124 -8.73 8.71 -11.67
C TYR A 124 -8.38 7.25 -11.33
N LYS A 125 -7.75 6.54 -12.27
CA LYS A 125 -7.31 5.16 -12.05
C LYS A 125 -6.13 5.06 -11.07
N LYS A 126 -5.23 6.04 -11.07
CA LYS A 126 -4.09 6.10 -10.14
C LYS A 126 -4.58 6.33 -8.71
N ASP A 127 -5.54 7.22 -8.55
CA ASP A 127 -6.20 7.50 -7.28
C ASP A 127 -6.87 6.24 -6.72
N TYR A 128 -7.55 5.48 -7.57
CA TYR A 128 -8.12 4.18 -7.21
C TYR A 128 -7.06 3.15 -6.79
N ASN A 129 -5.99 3.03 -7.58
CA ASN A 129 -4.90 2.10 -7.25
C ASN A 129 -4.21 2.47 -5.92
N PHE A 130 -4.13 3.75 -5.59
CA PHE A 130 -3.62 4.21 -4.30
C PHE A 130 -4.54 3.76 -3.14
N VAL A 131 -5.85 4.02 -3.21
CA VAL A 131 -6.77 3.59 -2.14
C VAL A 131 -6.88 2.07 -2.04
N ASN A 132 -6.73 1.34 -3.15
CA ASN A 132 -6.60 -0.12 -3.15
C ASN A 132 -5.35 -0.59 -2.38
N TYR A 133 -4.19 -0.02 -2.70
CA TYR A 133 -2.95 -0.31 -1.97
C TYR A 133 -3.10 0.01 -0.48
N TRP A 134 -3.67 1.17 -0.14
CA TRP A 134 -3.86 1.58 1.24
C TRP A 134 -4.75 0.60 2.02
N LEU A 135 -5.87 0.16 1.42
CA LEU A 135 -6.77 -0.80 2.07
C LEU A 135 -6.09 -2.17 2.26
N ASN A 136 -5.32 -2.63 1.26
CA ASN A 136 -4.49 -3.82 1.40
C ASN A 136 -3.51 -3.71 2.56
N ASP A 137 -2.81 -2.58 2.69
CA ASP A 137 -1.88 -2.34 3.80
C ASP A 137 -2.61 -2.38 5.15
N LYS A 138 -3.75 -1.70 5.29
CA LYS A 138 -4.50 -1.67 6.55
C LYS A 138 -5.08 -3.01 6.95
N ILE A 139 -5.63 -3.77 6.01
CA ILE A 139 -6.13 -5.11 6.32
C ILE A 139 -4.96 -6.01 6.75
N ARG A 140 -3.81 -5.94 6.07
CA ARG A 140 -2.62 -6.77 6.37
C ARG A 140 -1.92 -6.42 7.69
N GLU A 141 -1.93 -5.15 8.07
CA GLU A 141 -1.41 -4.67 9.36
C GLU A 141 -2.36 -4.95 10.52
N SER A 142 -3.65 -5.12 10.24
CA SER A 142 -4.67 -5.41 11.25
C SER A 142 -4.74 -6.89 11.62
N GLU A 143 -5.50 -7.19 12.67
CA GLU A 143 -5.84 -8.57 13.07
C GLU A 143 -6.79 -9.27 12.09
N LEU A 144 -7.29 -8.57 11.06
CA LEU A 144 -8.07 -9.15 9.96
C LEU A 144 -7.20 -9.87 8.93
N ASN A 145 -5.88 -9.66 8.94
CA ASN A 145 -4.95 -10.13 7.90
C ASN A 145 -4.97 -11.63 7.61
N ARG A 146 -5.53 -12.43 8.51
CA ARG A 146 -5.67 -13.89 8.37
C ARG A 146 -7.07 -14.32 7.98
N SER A 147 -8.05 -13.44 7.92
CA SER A 147 -9.46 -13.82 7.72
C SER A 147 -10.21 -12.97 6.71
N ALA A 148 -9.57 -11.94 6.14
CA ALA A 148 -10.18 -11.01 5.20
C ALA A 148 -9.42 -10.95 3.88
N CYS A 149 -10.13 -11.16 2.78
CA CYS A 149 -9.69 -10.75 1.45
C CYS A 149 -10.15 -9.30 1.22
N VAL A 150 -9.37 -8.51 0.48
CA VAL A 150 -9.63 -7.07 0.33
C VAL A 150 -10.86 -6.80 -0.54
N ASP A 151 -10.99 -7.60 -1.59
CA ASP A 151 -12.16 -7.68 -2.45
C ASP A 151 -13.42 -8.05 -1.64
N ASP A 152 -13.38 -9.12 -0.83
CA ASP A 152 -14.51 -9.49 0.04
C ASP A 152 -14.90 -8.34 0.99
N PHE A 153 -13.90 -7.70 1.64
CA PHE A 153 -14.14 -6.56 2.52
C PHE A 153 -14.82 -5.41 1.79
N TYR A 154 -14.32 -5.06 0.61
CA TYR A 154 -14.85 -3.94 -0.16
C TYR A 154 -16.23 -4.23 -0.76
N GLU A 155 -16.45 -5.43 -1.31
CA GLU A 155 -17.74 -5.85 -1.89
C GLU A 155 -18.87 -5.85 -0.85
N GLU A 156 -18.58 -6.15 0.43
CA GLU A 156 -19.56 -6.04 1.50
C GLU A 156 -19.73 -4.60 2.02
N MET A 157 -18.66 -3.79 2.02
CA MET A 157 -18.67 -2.41 2.50
C MET A 157 -19.34 -1.43 1.52
N GLU A 158 -19.02 -1.54 0.24
CA GLU A 158 -19.48 -0.64 -0.84
C GLU A 158 -21.00 -0.39 -0.84
N PRO A 159 -21.87 -1.44 -0.84
CA PRO A 159 -23.31 -1.21 -0.85
C PRO A 159 -23.83 -0.54 0.43
N GLN A 160 -23.22 -0.83 1.58
CA GLN A 160 -23.57 -0.21 2.86
C GLN A 160 -23.16 1.26 2.89
N CYS A 161 -22.02 1.60 2.30
CA CYS A 161 -21.46 2.95 2.26
C CYS A 161 -21.74 3.67 0.92
N SER A 162 -22.81 3.29 0.24
CA SER A 162 -23.18 3.75 -1.11
C SER A 162 -23.37 5.26 -1.24
N ASP A 163 -23.88 5.91 -0.19
CA ASP A 163 -24.04 7.37 -0.14
C ASP A 163 -22.69 8.10 -0.26
N THR A 164 -21.62 7.50 0.28
CA THR A 164 -20.27 8.07 0.28
C THR A 164 -19.45 7.59 -0.93
N LEU A 165 -19.50 6.29 -1.22
CA LEU A 165 -18.69 5.66 -2.26
C LEU A 165 -19.26 5.84 -3.66
N SER A 166 -20.53 6.26 -3.77
CA SER A 166 -21.31 6.27 -5.01
C SER A 166 -21.34 4.89 -5.67
N LEU A 167 -22.47 4.18 -5.59
CA LEU A 167 -22.66 2.86 -6.25
C LEU A 167 -22.25 2.92 -7.72
N ILE A 168 -21.10 2.33 -8.04
CA ILE A 168 -20.69 2.06 -9.41
C ILE A 168 -20.24 0.60 -9.41
N PHE A 169 -20.34 -0.08 -10.54
CA PHE A 169 -19.66 -1.37 -10.77
C PHE A 169 -18.11 -1.18 -10.82
N GLU A 170 -17.56 -0.45 -9.83
CA GLU A 170 -16.15 -0.10 -9.63
C GLU A 170 -15.46 -0.99 -8.60
N SER A 171 -16.15 -2.01 -8.07
CA SER A 171 -15.57 -3.15 -7.34
C SER A 171 -14.39 -3.82 -8.06
N ASN A 172 -14.17 -3.52 -9.34
CA ASN A 172 -13.01 -3.95 -10.11
C ASN A 172 -11.69 -3.21 -9.79
N TYR A 173 -11.73 -2.05 -9.12
CA TYR A 173 -10.53 -1.27 -8.78
C TYR A 173 -9.95 -1.60 -7.40
N ILE A 174 -10.77 -2.16 -6.50
CA ILE A 174 -10.34 -2.61 -5.19
C ILE A 174 -10.23 -4.13 -5.20
N TYR A 175 -9.01 -4.64 -5.03
CA TYR A 175 -8.71 -6.06 -5.17
C TYR A 175 -7.58 -6.48 -4.24
N HIS A 176 -7.53 -7.77 -3.92
CA HIS A 176 -6.44 -8.32 -3.12
C HIS A 176 -5.12 -8.30 -3.92
N ILE A 177 -4.14 -7.52 -3.46
CA ILE A 177 -2.80 -7.47 -4.06
C ILE A 177 -2.01 -8.67 -3.53
N VAL A 178 -1.47 -9.50 -4.43
CA VAL A 178 -0.68 -10.67 -4.04
C VAL A 178 0.61 -10.29 -3.31
N GLU A 179 1.09 -11.17 -2.44
CA GLU A 179 2.17 -10.88 -1.48
C GLU A 179 3.45 -10.36 -2.14
N LYS A 180 3.84 -10.94 -3.28
CA LYS A 180 5.04 -10.55 -4.04
C LYS A 180 4.98 -9.06 -4.43
N ASP A 181 3.85 -8.62 -4.95
CA ASP A 181 3.67 -7.25 -5.43
C ASP A 181 3.36 -6.28 -4.30
N PHE A 182 2.61 -6.72 -3.29
CA PHE A 182 2.35 -5.94 -2.09
C PHE A 182 3.67 -5.58 -1.38
N THR A 183 4.57 -6.55 -1.21
CA THR A 183 5.90 -6.33 -0.59
C THR A 183 6.69 -5.27 -1.36
N LYS A 184 6.69 -5.34 -2.69
CA LYS A 184 7.32 -4.35 -3.57
C LYS A 184 6.69 -2.97 -3.42
N MET A 185 5.36 -2.88 -3.42
CA MET A 185 4.66 -1.60 -3.23
C MET A 185 4.93 -1.01 -1.84
N LYS A 186 4.99 -1.84 -0.79
CA LYS A 186 5.29 -1.41 0.57
C LYS A 186 6.69 -0.80 0.70
N LEU A 187 7.69 -1.38 0.02
CA LEU A 187 9.02 -0.79 -0.08
C LEU A 187 8.98 0.59 -0.76
N LEU A 188 8.38 0.69 -1.94
CA LEU A 188 8.24 1.99 -2.63
C LEU A 188 7.49 3.02 -1.78
N PHE A 189 6.42 2.61 -1.11
CA PHE A 189 5.64 3.51 -0.26
C PHE A 189 6.46 4.02 0.93
N SER A 190 7.22 3.15 1.60
CA SER A 190 8.14 3.54 2.67
C SER A 190 9.22 4.50 2.17
N LEU A 191 9.79 4.24 1.00
CA LEU A 191 10.77 5.11 0.34
C LEU A 191 10.21 6.53 0.13
N TYR A 192 9.05 6.66 -0.52
CA TYR A 192 8.42 7.96 -0.77
C TYR A 192 7.95 8.65 0.52
N THR A 193 7.48 7.88 1.51
CA THR A 193 7.08 8.42 2.82
C THR A 193 8.26 9.08 3.53
N ASN A 194 9.40 8.39 3.59
CA ASN A 194 10.58 8.93 4.27
C ASN A 194 11.27 10.01 3.44
N TYR A 195 11.24 9.94 2.11
CA TYR A 195 11.62 11.05 1.24
C TYR A 195 10.79 12.31 1.53
N SER A 196 9.46 12.19 1.65
CA SER A 196 8.58 13.33 1.97
C SER A 196 8.94 14.00 3.30
N LYS A 197 9.34 13.22 4.31
CA LYS A 197 9.89 13.76 5.58
C LYS A 197 11.20 14.51 5.36
N LEU A 198 12.15 13.91 4.66
CA LEU A 198 13.46 14.51 4.37
C LEU A 198 13.30 15.83 3.59
N ASN A 199 12.49 15.81 2.54
CA ASN A 199 12.22 16.97 1.71
C ASN A 199 11.56 18.09 2.53
N SER A 200 10.59 17.76 3.39
CA SER A 200 9.96 18.72 4.30
C SER A 200 10.99 19.40 5.22
N ILE A 201 11.92 18.64 5.80
CA ILE A 201 12.98 19.20 6.66
C ILE A 201 13.94 20.08 5.86
N LEU A 202 14.43 19.58 4.72
CA LEU A 202 15.45 20.25 3.90
C LEU A 202 14.91 21.49 3.17
N SER A 203 13.61 21.55 2.89
CA SER A 203 12.96 22.71 2.27
C SER A 203 12.87 23.94 3.18
N LYS A 204 13.11 23.79 4.50
CA LYS A 204 13.10 24.91 5.43
C LYS A 204 14.32 25.81 5.22
N SER A 205 14.14 27.12 5.44
CA SER A 205 15.24 28.09 5.41
C SER A 205 16.29 27.76 6.47
N THR A 206 15.84 27.36 7.66
CA THR A 206 16.67 27.01 8.82
C THR A 206 16.31 25.61 9.30
N ILE A 207 17.32 24.78 9.56
CA ILE A 207 17.15 23.41 10.08
C ILE A 207 17.50 23.42 11.56
N GLU A 208 16.48 23.39 12.41
CA GLU A 208 16.64 23.44 13.87
C GLU A 208 17.17 22.13 14.47
N ASN A 209 16.85 20.99 13.83
CA ASN A 209 17.25 19.67 14.29
C ASN A 209 17.77 18.81 13.13
N PRO A 210 19.06 18.95 12.75
CA PRO A 210 19.69 18.16 11.70
C PRO A 210 19.62 16.64 11.93
N GLU A 211 19.66 16.18 13.19
CA GLU A 211 19.60 14.74 13.54
C GLU A 211 18.30 14.08 13.10
N SER A 212 17.22 14.85 12.92
CA SER A 212 15.94 14.35 12.41
C SER A 212 16.01 13.81 10.97
N LEU A 213 17.08 14.10 10.24
CA LEU A 213 17.35 13.53 8.91
C LEU A 213 17.81 12.07 8.98
N LEU A 214 18.43 11.64 10.09
CA LEU A 214 19.13 10.35 10.17
C LEU A 214 18.17 9.17 10.09
N GLY A 215 17.06 9.23 10.84
CA GLY A 215 16.05 8.17 10.85
C GLY A 215 15.46 7.92 9.45
N PRO A 216 14.82 8.93 8.83
CA PRO A 216 14.24 8.77 7.50
C PRO A 216 15.26 8.40 6.42
N SER A 217 16.46 9.00 6.42
CA SER A 217 17.49 8.67 5.40
C SER A 217 18.04 7.25 5.57
N THR A 218 18.19 6.76 6.81
CA THR A 218 18.59 5.37 7.08
C THR A 218 17.53 4.38 6.59
N ILE A 219 16.24 4.69 6.81
CA ILE A 219 15.14 3.86 6.27
C ILE A 219 15.20 3.85 4.74
N CYS A 220 15.34 5.02 4.09
CA CYS A 220 15.48 5.08 2.64
C CYS A 220 16.65 4.24 2.11
N SER A 221 17.83 4.33 2.74
CA SER A 221 19.00 3.56 2.35
C SER A 221 18.78 2.04 2.47
N ASN A 222 18.14 1.58 3.55
CA ASN A 222 17.91 0.15 3.80
C ASN A 222 16.81 -0.42 2.89
N ASP A 223 15.71 0.31 2.74
CA ASP A 223 14.60 -0.10 1.88
C ASP A 223 15.02 -0.09 0.41
N TYR A 224 15.82 0.90 -0.01
CA TYR A 224 16.34 0.97 -1.37
C TYR A 224 17.29 -0.19 -1.66
N LYS A 225 18.18 -0.53 -0.72
CA LYS A 225 19.04 -1.72 -0.83
C LYS A 225 18.20 -2.98 -1.04
N THR A 226 17.14 -3.15 -0.25
CA THR A 226 16.25 -4.31 -0.36
C THR A 226 15.50 -4.31 -1.69
N ALA A 227 14.98 -3.16 -2.11
CA ALA A 227 14.27 -2.97 -3.36
C ALA A 227 15.15 -3.22 -4.59
N SER A 228 16.40 -2.73 -4.58
CA SER A 228 17.36 -2.94 -5.68
C SER A 228 17.71 -4.42 -5.83
N TYR A 229 17.82 -5.17 -4.74
CA TYR A 229 17.99 -6.63 -4.80
C TYR A 229 16.85 -7.33 -5.56
N LEU A 230 15.61 -6.88 -5.36
CA LEU A 230 14.44 -7.44 -6.05
C LEU A 230 14.44 -7.13 -7.56
N CYS A 231 15.18 -6.11 -7.99
CA CYS A 231 15.28 -5.71 -9.40
C CYS A 231 16.31 -6.50 -10.23
N TYR A 232 17.22 -7.23 -9.60
CA TYR A 232 18.15 -8.11 -10.34
C TYR A 232 17.45 -9.30 -11.00
N SER A 233 16.37 -9.79 -10.41
CA SER A 233 15.69 -11.02 -10.85
C SER A 233 14.70 -10.82 -12.00
N GLU A 234 14.14 -9.60 -12.14
CA GLU A 234 13.06 -9.32 -13.10
C GLU A 234 12.96 -7.81 -13.31
N LYS A 235 13.42 -7.30 -14.47
CA LYS A 235 13.16 -5.91 -14.86
C LYS A 235 11.68 -5.75 -15.19
N GLY A 236 11.01 -4.87 -14.46
CA GLY A 236 9.60 -4.57 -14.67
C GLY A 236 9.21 -3.24 -14.05
N LYS A 237 7.92 -2.91 -14.07
CA LYS A 237 7.40 -1.60 -13.62
C LYS A 237 7.86 -1.19 -12.23
N PHE A 238 7.99 -2.13 -11.30
CA PHE A 238 8.53 -1.86 -9.97
C PHE A 238 9.92 -1.21 -10.03
N CYS A 239 10.82 -1.74 -10.86
CA CYS A 239 12.17 -1.22 -11.03
C CYS A 239 12.18 0.13 -11.72
N GLU A 240 11.31 0.34 -12.72
CA GLU A 240 11.14 1.66 -13.33
C GLU A 240 10.70 2.71 -12.29
N LYS A 241 9.80 2.35 -11.36
CA LYS A 241 9.42 3.26 -10.27
C LYS A 241 10.54 3.47 -9.25
N LEU A 242 11.34 2.44 -9.00
CA LEU A 242 12.51 2.53 -8.11
C LEU A 242 13.59 3.44 -8.69
N ASP A 243 13.87 3.35 -9.99
CA ASP A 243 14.81 4.23 -10.70
C ASP A 243 14.36 5.70 -10.63
N LYS A 244 13.05 5.95 -10.82
CA LYS A 244 12.48 7.29 -10.61
C LYS A 244 12.67 7.79 -9.18
N PHE A 245 12.46 6.92 -8.19
CA PHE A 245 12.71 7.27 -6.79
C PHE A 245 14.19 7.61 -6.56
N LYS A 246 15.13 6.83 -7.12
CA LYS A 246 16.57 7.07 -7.00
C LYS A 246 16.93 8.48 -7.45
N LEU A 247 16.54 8.84 -8.67
CA LEU A 247 16.79 10.18 -9.24
C LEU A 247 16.25 11.28 -8.33
N LYS A 248 15.01 11.11 -7.86
CA LYS A 248 14.37 12.07 -6.96
C LYS A 248 15.09 12.21 -5.62
N TYR A 249 15.58 11.11 -5.07
CA TYR A 249 16.32 11.12 -3.81
C TYR A 249 17.70 11.78 -3.96
N GLU A 250 18.36 11.57 -5.10
CA GLU A 250 19.65 12.19 -5.43
C GLU A 250 19.55 13.71 -5.57
N GLU A 251 18.39 14.27 -5.91
CA GLU A 251 18.15 15.73 -5.87
C GLU A 251 18.34 16.32 -4.46
N LEU A 252 18.12 15.53 -3.40
CA LEU A 252 18.39 15.97 -2.03
C LEU A 252 19.89 16.18 -1.77
N TYR A 253 20.77 15.54 -2.53
CA TYR A 253 22.23 15.66 -2.35
C TYR A 253 22.71 17.06 -2.70
N VAL A 254 22.16 17.64 -3.76
CA VAL A 254 22.43 19.03 -4.15
C VAL A 254 22.03 19.98 -3.02
N THR A 255 20.85 19.77 -2.43
CA THR A 255 20.37 20.59 -1.31
C THR A 255 21.28 20.47 -0.09
N LEU A 256 21.72 19.25 0.24
CA LEU A 256 22.66 19.01 1.35
C LEU A 256 24.02 19.67 1.12
N GLU A 257 24.55 19.62 -0.10
CA GLU A 257 25.84 20.22 -0.45
C GLU A 257 25.81 21.76 -0.37
N THR A 258 24.68 22.37 -0.69
CA THR A 258 24.49 23.82 -0.55
C THR A 258 24.27 24.28 0.90
N LYS A 259 23.71 23.41 1.76
CA LYS A 259 23.39 23.72 3.16
C LYS A 259 24.41 23.04 4.09
N GLU A 260 25.61 23.64 4.18
CA GLU A 260 26.71 23.36 5.14
C GLU A 260 27.10 21.88 5.36
N GLY A 261 28.40 21.57 5.28
CA GLY A 261 28.92 20.19 5.38
C GLY A 261 28.53 19.39 6.65
N GLU A 262 28.03 20.07 7.70
CA GLU A 262 27.56 19.46 8.95
C GLU A 262 26.27 18.65 8.80
N LEU A 263 25.44 18.86 7.78
CA LEU A 263 24.21 18.05 7.58
C LEU A 263 24.50 16.65 7.06
N SER A 264 25.60 16.49 6.30
CA SER A 264 25.97 15.23 5.66
C SER A 264 26.15 14.08 6.67
N LYS A 265 26.57 14.39 7.90
CA LYS A 265 26.76 13.40 8.98
C LYS A 265 25.44 12.83 9.51
N TYR A 266 24.32 13.52 9.28
CA TYR A 266 22.97 13.09 9.67
C TYR A 266 22.14 12.58 8.50
N PHE A 267 22.74 12.42 7.32
CA PHE A 267 22.03 11.98 6.14
C PHE A 267 22.72 10.78 5.50
N LYS A 268 21.98 9.69 5.35
CA LYS A 268 22.46 8.48 4.67
C LYS A 268 22.15 8.55 3.17
N ARG A 269 23.18 8.57 2.33
CA ARG A 269 23.03 8.40 0.87
C ARG A 269 22.54 6.99 0.53
N LEU A 270 21.91 6.82 -0.63
CA LEU A 270 21.54 5.50 -1.13
C LEU A 270 22.81 4.69 -1.42
N PRO A 271 22.80 3.36 -1.23
CA PRO A 271 23.91 2.53 -1.66
C PRO A 271 24.09 2.64 -3.18
N GLU A 272 25.34 2.69 -3.63
CA GLU A 272 25.66 2.57 -5.05
C GLU A 272 25.26 1.19 -5.57
N ASP A 273 25.09 1.09 -6.90
CA ASP A 273 24.83 -0.19 -7.56
C ASP A 273 26.11 -1.04 -7.47
N GLU A 274 26.28 -1.77 -6.36
CA GLU A 274 27.38 -2.70 -6.19
C GLU A 274 27.22 -3.85 -7.20
N ASN A 275 27.75 -3.66 -8.41
CA ASN A 275 28.10 -4.72 -9.35
C ASN A 275 29.32 -5.55 -8.87
N ASN A 276 29.54 -5.68 -7.56
CA ASN A 276 30.68 -6.38 -6.98
C ASN A 276 30.21 -7.38 -5.91
N ILE A 277 30.12 -8.64 -6.34
CA ILE A 277 30.65 -9.82 -5.62
C ILE A 277 30.39 -9.84 -4.10
N ILE A 278 29.35 -10.60 -3.71
CA ILE A 278 29.29 -11.48 -2.54
C ILE A 278 30.14 -11.02 -1.32
N SER A 279 29.47 -10.46 -0.31
CA SER A 279 29.89 -10.65 1.08
C SER A 279 28.80 -11.42 1.82
N THR A 280 28.87 -12.75 1.72
CA THR A 280 28.07 -13.77 2.41
C THR A 280 28.35 -13.82 3.92
N ALA A 281 28.29 -12.70 4.63
CA ALA A 281 28.43 -12.71 6.08
C ALA A 281 27.62 -11.60 6.74
N VAL A 282 26.29 -11.71 6.72
CA VAL A 282 25.37 -11.63 7.89
C VAL A 282 23.98 -12.08 7.39
N ILE A 283 23.80 -13.38 7.13
CA ILE A 283 22.47 -13.99 7.22
C ILE A 283 22.45 -14.75 8.55
N GLY A 284 22.55 -13.99 9.64
CA GLY A 284 22.25 -14.46 10.98
C GLY A 284 20.78 -14.17 11.26
N SER A 285 19.91 -15.13 10.95
CA SER A 285 18.56 -15.32 11.51
C SER A 285 17.87 -14.09 12.13
N MET A 286 17.25 -13.24 11.31
CA MET A 286 16.14 -12.36 11.74
C MET A 286 14.81 -13.10 11.63
N ALA A 287 14.68 -14.16 12.44
CA ALA A 287 13.36 -14.58 12.88
C ALA A 287 12.96 -13.64 14.04
N GLY A 288 12.11 -12.66 13.74
CA GLY A 288 11.37 -11.91 14.76
C GLY A 288 11.98 -10.60 15.23
N LEU A 289 11.92 -9.56 14.41
CA LEU A 289 11.79 -8.17 14.90
C LEU A 289 10.73 -7.48 14.03
N ILE A 290 9.47 -7.64 14.43
CA ILE A 290 8.41 -6.72 14.08
C ILE A 290 8.67 -5.47 14.92
N PRO A 291 8.97 -4.29 14.35
CA PRO A 291 8.93 -3.06 15.12
C PRO A 291 7.45 -2.77 15.40
N LEU A 292 7.00 -3.19 16.59
CA LEU A 292 5.75 -2.74 17.19
C LEU A 292 5.90 -1.23 17.47
N PHE A 293 5.56 -0.40 16.49
CA PHE A 293 5.14 0.97 16.79
C PHE A 293 3.69 0.91 17.30
N GLY A 294 3.55 0.39 18.53
CA GLY A 294 2.35 0.54 19.33
C GLY A 294 2.20 1.99 19.71
N LEU A 295 1.26 2.67 19.06
CA LEU A 295 0.74 3.97 19.45
C LEU A 295 0.33 3.92 20.93
N LEU A 296 1.03 4.71 21.74
CA LEU A 296 0.65 5.02 23.11
C LEU A 296 -0.68 5.80 23.09
N TYR A 297 -1.81 5.11 23.27
CA TYR A 297 -3.04 5.78 23.69
C TYR A 297 -3.03 5.93 25.22
N LYS A 298 -2.86 7.18 25.65
CA LYS A 298 -3.01 7.62 27.02
C LYS A 298 -4.51 7.67 27.34
N VAL A 299 -4.99 6.77 28.19
CA VAL A 299 -6.32 6.89 28.81
C VAL A 299 -6.13 7.50 30.19
N LYS A 300 -6.93 8.53 30.49
CA LYS A 300 -6.98 9.20 31.78
C LYS A 300 -8.04 8.53 32.65
#